data_AF-A0A370IGC0-F1
#
_entry.id   AF-A0A370IGC0-F1
#
_cell.length_a   1.000
_cell.length_b   1.000
_cell.length_c   1.000
_cell.angle_alpha   90.00
_cell.angle_beta   90.00
_cell.angle_gamma   90.00
#
_symmetry.space_group_name_H-M   'P 1'
#
loop_
_entity.id
_entity.type
_entity.pdbx_description
1 polymer ?
#
loop_
_entity_poly.entity_id
_entity_poly.type
_entity_poly.pdbx_seq_one_letter_code
_entity_poly.pdbx_strand_id
1 'polypeptide(L)'
;MGKLDGVDPDDLRQSLSDADSAKAAKRLVVALDYLDDVPVSTLSKRYGIPRSTLYYWLDRFEEESIDEAVTDEDRPGRPRKLDDDDRRRLRDHLREEPNAHGIDAAEWTPELVQEHIERTFDVSYSLGHVRRLLRELDV
;
A
#
# COMPACT_ATOMS: atom_id res chain seq x y z
N MET A 1 16.62 -30.25 -5.94
CA MET A 1 16.48 -29.05 -5.12
C MET A 1 15.00 -28.73 -5.13
N GLY A 2 14.32 -28.97 -4.02
CA GLY A 2 12.91 -28.58 -3.85
C GLY A 2 12.83 -27.08 -3.61
N LYS A 3 11.63 -26.48 -3.72
CA LYS A 3 11.47 -25.13 -3.16
C LYS A 3 11.71 -25.20 -1.65
N LEU A 4 12.14 -24.09 -1.05
CA LEU A 4 12.35 -23.98 0.40
C LEU A 4 13.49 -24.84 0.97
N ASP A 5 14.41 -25.36 0.16
CA ASP A 5 15.54 -26.19 0.64
C ASP A 5 16.45 -25.47 1.65
N GLY A 6 16.40 -24.13 1.72
CA GLY A 6 17.14 -23.29 2.67
C GLY A 6 16.31 -22.78 3.85
N VAL A 7 15.03 -23.16 3.97
CA VAL A 7 14.13 -22.65 5.01
C VAL A 7 13.99 -23.67 6.12
N ASP A 8 14.25 -23.25 7.36
CA ASP A 8 14.11 -24.11 8.53
C ASP A 8 12.62 -24.28 8.93
N PRO A 9 12.09 -25.52 8.99
CA PRO A 9 10.74 -25.77 9.48
C PRO A 9 10.48 -25.24 10.90
N ASP A 10 11.48 -25.20 11.77
CA ASP A 10 11.31 -24.72 13.14
C ASP A 10 11.14 -23.19 13.19
N ASP A 11 11.81 -22.45 12.32
CA ASP A 11 11.61 -21.00 12.18
C ASP A 11 10.19 -20.68 11.67
N LEU A 12 9.67 -21.49 10.73
CA LEU A 12 8.29 -21.38 10.27
C LEU A 12 7.27 -21.66 11.38
N ARG A 13 7.57 -22.64 12.27
CA ARG A 13 6.71 -22.95 13.44
C ARG A 13 6.74 -21.83 14.47
N GLN A 14 7.90 -21.23 14.71
CA GLN A 14 8.03 -20.07 15.59
C GLN A 14 7.26 -18.87 15.04
N SER A 15 7.44 -18.52 13.77
CA SER A 15 6.65 -17.46 13.13
C SER A 15 5.15 -17.75 13.15
N LEU A 16 4.74 -19.03 13.08
CA LEU A 16 3.33 -19.43 13.16
C LEU A 16 2.74 -19.21 14.56
N SER A 17 3.51 -19.40 15.63
CA SER A 17 3.03 -19.08 16.98
C SER A 17 2.85 -17.57 17.20
N ASP A 18 3.63 -16.76 16.51
CA ASP A 18 3.64 -15.30 16.63
C ASP A 18 2.76 -14.59 15.58
N ALA A 19 2.09 -15.35 14.69
CA ALA A 19 1.34 -14.78 13.58
C ALA A 19 0.08 -14.01 14.02
N ASP A 20 0.08 -12.69 13.79
CA ASP A 20 -1.04 -11.79 14.15
C ASP A 20 -2.23 -11.82 13.16
N SER A 21 -2.15 -12.60 12.08
CA SER A 21 -3.23 -12.67 11.09
C SER A 21 -3.49 -14.08 10.56
N ALA A 22 -4.76 -14.37 10.29
CA ALA A 22 -5.18 -15.62 9.68
C ALA A 22 -4.55 -15.85 8.29
N LYS A 23 -4.14 -14.77 7.60
CA LYS A 23 -3.48 -14.85 6.30
C LYS A 23 -2.01 -15.26 6.46
N ALA A 24 -1.28 -14.62 7.37
CA ALA A 24 0.10 -14.97 7.70
C ALA A 24 0.19 -16.43 8.17
N ALA A 25 -0.65 -16.82 9.14
CA ALA A 25 -0.72 -18.19 9.62
C ALA A 25 -1.00 -19.21 8.50
N LYS A 26 -1.89 -18.87 7.56
CA LYS A 26 -2.19 -19.74 6.42
C LYS A 26 -1.01 -19.89 5.45
N ARG A 27 -0.21 -18.84 5.22
CA ARG A 27 1.00 -18.91 4.40
C ARG A 27 2.04 -19.84 5.03
N LEU A 28 2.26 -19.70 6.33
CA LEU A 28 3.19 -20.54 7.10
C LEU A 28 2.78 -22.01 7.10
N VAL A 29 1.50 -22.31 7.33
CA VAL A 29 0.97 -23.68 7.27
C VAL A 29 1.14 -24.28 5.87
N VAL A 30 0.93 -23.50 4.81
CA VAL A 30 1.16 -23.96 3.44
C VAL A 30 2.64 -24.30 3.19
N ALA A 31 3.57 -23.49 3.71
CA ALA A 31 5.01 -23.75 3.59
C ALA A 31 5.42 -25.00 4.37
N LEU A 32 4.92 -25.18 5.59
CA LEU A 32 5.15 -26.37 6.41
C LEU A 32 4.62 -27.63 5.74
N ASP A 33 3.37 -27.61 5.26
CA ASP A 33 2.80 -28.74 4.53
C ASP A 33 3.62 -29.09 3.27
N TYR A 34 4.16 -28.08 2.58
CA TYR A 34 5.00 -28.30 1.41
C TYR A 34 6.33 -28.99 1.79
N LEU A 35 6.95 -28.59 2.90
CA LEU A 35 8.15 -29.23 3.46
C LEU A 35 7.86 -30.66 3.95
N ASP A 36 6.62 -30.96 4.34
CA ASP A 36 6.13 -32.31 4.64
C ASP A 36 5.78 -33.13 3.36
N ASP A 37 6.38 -32.78 2.22
CA ASP A 37 6.22 -33.43 0.91
C ASP A 37 4.76 -33.44 0.37
N VAL A 38 3.87 -32.57 0.86
CA VAL A 38 2.50 -32.50 0.35
C VAL A 38 2.50 -31.82 -1.02
N PRO A 39 1.98 -32.46 -2.08
CA PRO A 39 2.00 -31.87 -3.42
C PRO A 39 1.16 -30.58 -3.49
N VAL A 40 1.65 -29.57 -4.23
CA VAL A 40 0.94 -28.29 -4.45
C VAL A 40 -0.47 -28.49 -5.03
N SER A 41 -0.69 -29.56 -5.80
CA SER A 41 -2.01 -29.93 -6.30
C SER A 41 -2.99 -30.34 -5.19
N THR A 42 -2.50 -30.97 -4.12
CA THR A 42 -3.25 -31.32 -2.91
C THR A 42 -3.50 -30.08 -2.08
N LEU A 43 -2.48 -29.25 -1.86
CA LEU A 43 -2.61 -27.98 -1.13
C LEU A 43 -3.64 -27.05 -1.77
N SER A 44 -3.62 -26.95 -3.10
CA SER A 44 -4.58 -26.13 -3.85
C SER A 44 -6.03 -26.54 -3.58
N LYS A 45 -6.30 -27.85 -3.56
CA LYS A 45 -7.64 -28.39 -3.26
C LYS A 45 -7.98 -28.22 -1.78
N ARG A 46 -7.04 -28.51 -0.87
CA ARG A 46 -7.22 -28.45 0.59
C ARG A 46 -7.58 -27.04 1.05
N TYR A 47 -6.86 -26.04 0.56
CA TYR A 47 -7.01 -24.66 0.99
C TYR A 47 -7.90 -23.80 0.09
N GLY A 48 -8.31 -24.32 -1.07
CA GLY A 48 -9.08 -23.55 -2.06
C GLY A 48 -8.28 -22.42 -2.71
N ILE A 49 -6.95 -22.57 -2.77
CA ILE A 49 -6.02 -21.54 -3.28
C ILE A 49 -5.51 -21.96 -4.66
N PRO A 50 -5.49 -21.07 -5.66
CA PRO A 50 -4.91 -21.37 -6.97
C PRO A 50 -3.44 -21.80 -6.86
N ARG A 51 -3.02 -22.77 -7.69
CA ARG A 51 -1.62 -23.24 -7.70
C ARG A 51 -0.61 -22.12 -7.93
N SER A 52 -0.95 -21.15 -8.77
CA SER A 52 -0.11 -19.97 -9.03
C SER A 52 0.13 -19.15 -7.76
N THR A 53 -0.91 -18.95 -6.94
CA THR A 53 -0.78 -18.23 -5.67
C THR A 53 0.03 -19.03 -4.65
N LEU A 54 -0.12 -20.35 -4.61
CA LEU A 54 0.72 -21.19 -3.75
C LEU A 54 2.18 -21.14 -4.17
N TYR A 55 2.48 -21.27 -5.46
CA TYR A 55 3.86 -21.15 -5.94
C TYR A 55 4.45 -19.78 -5.63
N TYR A 56 3.69 -18.70 -5.84
CA TYR A 56 4.10 -17.35 -5.46
C TYR A 56 4.43 -17.24 -3.95
N TRP A 57 3.61 -17.81 -3.07
CA TRP A 57 3.94 -17.81 -1.64
C TRP A 57 5.21 -18.62 -1.32
N LEU A 58 5.38 -19.78 -1.97
CA LEU A 58 6.59 -20.58 -1.79
C LEU A 58 7.84 -19.88 -2.36
N ASP A 59 7.74 -19.16 -3.47
CA ASP A 59 8.84 -18.32 -4.00
C ASP A 59 9.25 -17.27 -2.96
N ARG A 60 8.28 -16.60 -2.34
CA ARG A 60 8.59 -15.58 -1.31
C ARG A 60 9.33 -16.16 -0.10
N PHE A 61 8.96 -17.33 0.40
CA PHE A 61 9.70 -17.97 1.49
C PHE A 61 11.10 -18.42 1.08
N GLU A 62 11.37 -18.63 -0.21
CA GLU A 62 12.69 -18.96 -0.74
C GLU A 62 13.57 -17.72 -0.97
N GLU A 63 12.95 -16.60 -1.36
CA GLU A 63 13.65 -15.38 -1.80
C GLU A 63 13.76 -14.31 -0.71
N GLU A 64 12.89 -14.34 0.31
CA GLU A 64 12.75 -13.30 1.33
C GLU A 64 12.87 -13.87 2.75
N SER A 65 12.98 -13.00 3.75
CA SER A 65 12.86 -13.42 5.14
C SER A 65 11.45 -13.91 5.46
N ILE A 66 11.29 -14.75 6.49
CA ILE A 66 9.98 -15.28 6.89
C ILE A 66 9.00 -14.15 7.21
N ASP A 67 9.44 -13.10 7.92
CA ASP A 67 8.63 -11.92 8.24
C ASP A 67 8.11 -11.19 7.00
N GLU A 68 8.94 -11.07 5.95
CA GLU A 68 8.57 -10.46 4.69
C GLU A 68 7.60 -11.35 3.90
N ALA A 69 7.87 -12.66 3.81
CA ALA A 69 7.06 -13.61 3.06
C ALA A 69 5.63 -13.76 3.61
N VAL A 70 5.45 -13.60 4.92
CA VAL A 70 4.11 -13.65 5.55
C VAL A 70 3.34 -12.33 5.44
N THR A 71 4.04 -11.23 5.18
CA THR A 71 3.47 -9.88 5.06
C THR A 71 3.04 -9.60 3.63
N ASP A 72 1.97 -8.82 3.45
CA ASP A 72 1.64 -8.32 2.11
C ASP A 72 2.61 -7.18 1.77
N GLU A 73 3.09 -7.12 0.53
CA GLU A 73 3.75 -5.90 0.05
C GLU A 73 2.84 -4.70 0.31
N ASP A 74 3.41 -3.64 0.87
CA ASP A 74 2.74 -2.35 0.94
C ASP A 74 2.23 -2.02 -0.45
N ARG A 75 0.91 -1.95 -0.58
CA ARG A 75 0.26 -1.56 -1.81
C ARG A 75 -0.09 -0.09 -1.66
N PRO A 76 0.84 0.85 -1.93
CA PRO A 76 0.50 2.25 -1.90
C PRO A 76 -0.68 2.41 -2.86
N GLY A 77 -1.77 3.00 -2.34
CA GLY A 77 -2.91 3.32 -3.16
C GLY A 77 -2.50 4.16 -4.37
N ARG A 78 -3.43 4.44 -5.28
CA ARG A 78 -3.15 5.34 -6.41
C ARG A 78 -2.45 6.60 -5.89
N PRO A 79 -1.28 6.97 -6.46
CA PRO A 79 -0.55 8.15 -6.00
C PRO A 79 -1.49 9.35 -5.99
N ARG A 80 -1.37 10.16 -4.92
CA ARG A 80 -2.14 11.39 -4.79
C ARG A 80 -1.84 12.28 -6.00
N LYS A 81 -2.83 13.01 -6.49
CA LYS A 81 -2.63 13.87 -7.66
C LYS A 81 -1.62 15.00 -7.37
N LEU A 82 -1.70 15.59 -6.17
CA LEU A 82 -0.62 16.41 -5.61
C LEU A 82 0.24 15.52 -4.72
N ASP A 83 1.54 15.49 -5.02
CA ASP A 83 2.53 14.87 -4.15
C ASP A 83 2.80 15.74 -2.91
N ASP A 84 3.72 15.29 -2.05
CA ASP A 84 3.98 15.98 -0.79
C ASP A 84 4.70 17.32 -0.99
N ASP A 85 5.47 17.50 -2.06
CA ASP A 85 6.12 18.75 -2.43
C ASP A 85 5.08 19.78 -2.90
N ASP A 86 4.18 19.38 -3.78
CA ASP A 86 3.11 20.23 -4.26
C ASP A 86 2.11 20.60 -3.17
N ARG A 87 1.84 19.69 -2.23
CA ARG A 87 1.03 20.01 -1.03
C ARG A 87 1.69 21.07 -0.14
N ARG A 88 3.02 21.02 0.03
CA ARG A 88 3.77 22.05 0.77
C ARG A 88 3.68 23.40 0.06
N ARG A 89 3.93 23.41 -1.25
CA ARG A 89 3.81 24.63 -2.09
C ARG A 89 2.41 25.21 -2.05
N LEU A 90 1.38 24.38 -2.17
CA LEU A 90 -0.01 24.81 -2.05
C LEU A 90 -0.28 25.43 -0.68
N ARG A 91 0.18 24.82 0.42
CA ARG A 91 0.04 25.41 1.76
C ARG A 91 0.70 26.79 1.84
N ASP A 92 1.88 26.96 1.27
CA ASP A 92 2.57 28.25 1.29
C ASP A 92 1.82 29.30 0.45
N HIS A 93 1.30 28.94 -0.73
CA HIS A 93 0.43 29.82 -1.51
C HIS A 93 -0.84 30.26 -0.74
N LEU A 94 -1.44 29.35 0.02
CA LEU A 94 -2.65 29.64 0.80
C LEU A 94 -2.41 30.54 2.01
N ARG A 95 -1.15 30.79 2.40
CA ARG A 95 -0.78 31.77 3.44
C ARG A 95 -0.69 33.19 2.88
N GLU A 96 -0.58 33.32 1.57
CA GLU A 96 -0.57 34.60 0.86
C GLU A 96 -2.00 34.95 0.41
N GLU A 97 -2.23 36.20 0.02
CA GLU A 97 -3.50 36.62 -0.56
C GLU A 97 -3.67 36.06 -1.99
N PRO A 98 -4.89 35.72 -2.44
CA PRO A 98 -5.13 35.24 -3.81
C PRO A 98 -4.53 36.14 -4.90
N ASN A 99 -4.48 37.45 -4.65
CA ASN A 99 -3.89 38.45 -5.54
C ASN A 99 -2.42 38.18 -5.86
N ALA A 100 -1.64 37.66 -4.90
CA ALA A 100 -0.24 37.30 -5.11
C ALA A 100 -0.08 36.17 -6.16
N HIS A 101 -1.15 35.40 -6.38
CA HIS A 101 -1.22 34.31 -7.34
C HIS A 101 -2.08 34.64 -8.57
N GLY A 102 -2.37 35.93 -8.80
CA GLY A 102 -3.09 36.39 -9.99
C GLY A 102 -4.59 36.08 -9.99
N ILE A 103 -5.19 36.02 -8.80
CA ILE A 103 -6.64 35.86 -8.60
C ILE A 103 -7.14 37.15 -7.92
N ASP A 104 -8.05 37.88 -8.56
CA ASP A 104 -8.64 39.12 -8.05
C ASP A 104 -9.68 38.82 -6.96
N ALA A 105 -9.20 38.55 -5.75
CA ALA A 105 -10.00 38.24 -4.58
C ALA A 105 -9.28 38.58 -3.28
N ALA A 106 -10.03 38.98 -2.26
CA ALA A 106 -9.48 39.31 -0.95
C ALA A 106 -9.14 38.08 -0.09
N GLU A 107 -9.87 36.97 -0.26
CA GLU A 107 -9.73 35.76 0.55
C GLU A 107 -9.86 34.49 -0.31
N TRP A 108 -9.20 33.42 0.13
CA TRP A 108 -9.32 32.11 -0.50
C TRP A 108 -10.70 31.50 -0.24
N THR A 109 -11.42 31.18 -1.33
CA THR A 109 -12.59 30.29 -1.27
C THR A 109 -12.23 28.91 -1.83
N PRO A 110 -12.94 27.84 -1.45
CA PRO A 110 -12.68 26.51 -2.01
C PRO A 110 -12.73 26.46 -3.55
N GLU A 111 -13.56 27.29 -4.18
CA GLU A 111 -13.66 27.45 -5.63
C GLU A 111 -12.40 28.11 -6.21
N LEU A 112 -11.88 29.16 -5.58
CA LEU A 112 -10.64 29.82 -6.01
C LEU A 112 -9.42 28.91 -5.80
N VAL A 113 -9.40 28.13 -4.72
CA VAL A 113 -8.35 27.13 -4.48
C VAL A 113 -8.40 26.04 -5.54
N GLN A 114 -9.59 25.60 -5.95
CA GLN A 114 -9.75 24.63 -7.03
C GLN A 114 -9.13 25.15 -8.34
N GLU A 115 -9.45 26.38 -8.72
CA GLU A 115 -8.90 27.04 -9.91
C GLU A 115 -7.37 27.17 -9.80
N HIS A 116 -6.87 27.61 -8.65
CA HIS A 116 -5.43 27.75 -8.41
C HIS A 116 -4.69 26.42 -8.53
N ILE A 117 -5.27 25.34 -8.01
CA ILE A 117 -4.67 24.00 -8.10
C ILE A 117 -4.58 23.55 -9.56
N GLU A 118 -5.66 23.74 -10.33
CA GLU A 118 -5.70 23.36 -11.74
C GLU A 118 -4.69 24.17 -12.57
N ARG A 119 -4.59 25.48 -12.33
CA ARG A 119 -3.68 26.37 -13.05
C ARG A 119 -2.20 26.16 -12.69
N THR A 120 -1.91 25.84 -11.43
CA THR A 120 -0.52 25.81 -10.92
C THR A 120 0.10 24.42 -10.97
N PHE A 121 -0.69 23.37 -10.78
CA PHE A 121 -0.21 22.00 -10.65
C PHE A 121 -0.75 21.06 -11.75
N ASP A 122 -1.56 21.55 -12.69
CA ASP A 122 -2.21 20.74 -13.75
C ASP A 122 -3.07 19.60 -13.17
N VAL A 123 -3.62 19.82 -11.97
CA VAL A 123 -4.41 18.82 -11.23
C VAL A 123 -5.84 19.29 -11.07
N SER A 124 -6.78 18.52 -11.62
CA SER A 124 -8.20 18.77 -11.42
C SER A 124 -8.75 17.99 -10.23
N TYR A 125 -9.36 18.70 -9.27
CA TYR A 125 -10.08 18.13 -8.13
C TYR A 125 -11.56 18.51 -8.19
N SER A 126 -12.42 17.70 -7.58
CA SER A 126 -13.78 18.14 -7.27
C SER A 126 -13.76 19.09 -6.07
N LEU A 127 -14.75 19.98 -5.98
CA LEU A 127 -14.88 20.92 -4.87
C LEU A 127 -14.92 20.22 -3.49
N GLY A 128 -15.54 19.05 -3.40
CA GLY A 128 -15.54 18.23 -2.18
C GLY A 128 -14.14 17.74 -1.79
N HIS A 129 -13.31 17.40 -2.78
CA HIS A 129 -11.91 17.03 -2.55
C HIS A 129 -11.10 18.25 -2.10
N VAL A 130 -11.28 19.42 -2.71
CA VAL A 130 -10.59 20.65 -2.29
C VAL A 130 -10.93 21.00 -0.84
N ARG A 131 -12.20 20.94 -0.44
CA ARG A 131 -12.60 21.16 0.97
C ARG A 131 -11.96 20.15 1.93
N ARG A 132 -11.78 18.90 1.50
CA ARG A 132 -11.06 17.88 2.28
C ARG A 132 -9.57 18.22 2.36
N LEU A 133 -8.96 18.61 1.25
CA LEU A 133 -7.56 18.98 1.17
C LEU A 133 -7.24 20.17 2.07
N LEU A 134 -8.08 21.22 2.09
CA LEU A 134 -7.93 22.36 2.98
C LEU A 134 -7.90 21.93 4.45
N ARG A 135 -8.84 21.07 4.88
CA ARG A 135 -8.82 20.49 6.23
C ARG A 135 -7.58 19.66 6.54
N GLU A 136 -7.03 18.95 5.57
CA GLU A 136 -5.78 18.18 5.73
C GLU A 136 -4.55 19.09 5.81
N LEU A 137 -4.59 20.26 5.15
CA LEU A 137 -3.50 21.21 5.12
C LEU A 137 -3.48 22.15 6.34
N ASP A 138 -4.54 22.14 7.15
CA ASP A 138 -4.74 23.00 8.34
C ASP A 138 -4.65 24.49 8.00
N VAL A 139 -5.45 24.86 6.98
CA VAL A 139 -5.59 26.21 6.42
C VAL A 139 -7.07 26.57 6.27
#